data_AF-A0A0D3HLW7-F1
#
_entry.id   AF-A0A0D3HLW7-F1
#
_cell.length_a   1.000
_cell.length_b   1.000
_cell.length_c   1.000
_cell.angle_alpha   90.00
_cell.angle_beta   90.00
_cell.angle_gamma   90.00
#
_symmetry.space_group_name_H-M   'P 1'
#
loop_
_entity.id
_entity.type
_entity.pdbx_description
1 polymer ?
#
loop_
_entity_poly.entity_id
_entity_poly.type
_entity_poly.pdbx_seq_one_letter_code
_entity_poly.pdbx_strand_id
1 'polypeptide(L)'
;MKMPGRLLAAGAAALLVAASVMVATLLTAPLPFLPSLMPCLPAVTAPSGSGYSPPGLAALADAAVRMAAVWTAAAMARGRRGEGDTDVFLHDVDRRVEKAYAEEFLCERFRVGATGRLWHFRIPPASRRGNGTAAAGGAGAGDGRRPFC
;
A
#
# COMPACT_ATOMS: atom_id res chain seq x y z
N MET A 1 -21.56 63.26 -12.72
CA MET A 1 -22.39 62.54 -11.72
C MET A 1 -21.46 61.79 -10.78
N LYS A 2 -21.33 62.23 -9.52
CA LYS A 2 -20.43 61.66 -8.50
C LYS A 2 -21.21 60.59 -7.72
N MET A 3 -20.88 59.31 -7.88
CA MET A 3 -21.56 58.25 -7.13
C MET A 3 -21.10 58.25 -5.66
N PRO A 4 -22.02 58.12 -4.68
CA PRO A 4 -21.68 58.13 -3.27
C PRO A 4 -21.07 56.79 -2.85
N GLY A 5 -19.79 56.80 -2.46
CA GLY A 5 -18.96 55.63 -2.10
C GLY A 5 -19.34 54.88 -0.82
N ARG A 6 -20.57 55.01 -0.31
CA ARG A 6 -21.04 54.30 0.89
C ARG A 6 -21.64 52.92 0.62
N LEU A 7 -22.00 52.61 -0.63
CA LEU A 7 -22.57 51.30 -1.01
C LEU A 7 -21.52 50.19 -1.16
N LEU A 8 -20.25 50.53 -1.41
CA LEU A 8 -19.18 49.54 -1.64
C LEU A 8 -18.62 48.91 -0.34
N ALA A 9 -18.69 49.62 0.78
CA ALA A 9 -18.12 49.13 2.05
C ALA A 9 -18.98 48.04 2.73
N ALA A 10 -20.30 48.08 2.56
CA ALA A 10 -21.21 47.10 3.16
C ALA A 10 -21.13 45.72 2.48
N GLY A 11 -20.91 45.68 1.16
CA GLY A 11 -20.80 44.43 0.40
C GLY A 11 -19.53 43.63 0.74
N ALA A 12 -18.40 44.32 0.95
CA ALA A 12 -17.13 43.68 1.27
C ALA A 12 -17.14 43.00 2.66
N ALA A 13 -17.77 43.63 3.65
CA ALA A 13 -17.90 43.06 4.99
C ALA A 13 -18.79 41.81 5.01
N ALA A 14 -19.91 41.83 4.27
CA ALA A 14 -20.81 40.67 4.17
C ALA A 14 -20.13 39.46 3.48
N LEU A 15 -19.34 39.72 2.44
CA LEU A 15 -18.56 38.68 1.74
C LEU A 15 -17.48 38.05 2.64
N LEU A 16 -16.77 38.86 3.43
CA LEU A 16 -15.77 38.38 4.37
C LEU A 16 -16.38 37.51 5.48
N VAL A 17 -17.53 37.91 6.02
CA VAL A 17 -18.25 37.12 7.03
C VAL A 17 -18.77 35.81 6.44
N ALA A 18 -19.38 35.84 5.25
CA ALA A 18 -19.87 34.64 4.57
C ALA A 18 -18.74 33.64 4.24
N ALA A 19 -17.59 34.13 3.76
CA ALA A 19 -16.42 33.29 3.47
C ALA A 19 -15.86 32.65 4.75
N SER A 20 -15.78 33.42 5.84
CA SER A 20 -15.28 32.93 7.13
C SER A 20 -16.19 31.85 7.73
N VAL A 21 -17.51 32.02 7.63
CA VAL A 21 -18.49 31.02 8.09
C VAL A 21 -18.43 29.75 7.25
N MET A 22 -18.31 29.87 5.92
CA MET A 22 -18.13 28.71 5.02
C MET A 22 -16.88 27.90 5.37
N VAL A 23 -15.73 28.56 5.56
CA VAL A 23 -14.46 27.92 5.92
C VAL A 23 -14.57 27.26 7.30
N ALA A 24 -15.14 27.95 8.29
CA ALA A 24 -15.34 27.36 9.62
C ALA A 24 -16.24 26.12 9.57
N THR A 25 -17.29 26.14 8.76
CA THR A 25 -18.19 25.00 8.56
C THR A 25 -17.48 23.84 7.87
N LEU A 26 -16.61 24.11 6.89
CA LEU A 26 -15.77 23.09 6.23
C LEU A 26 -14.74 22.45 7.16
N LEU A 27 -14.19 23.22 8.12
CA LEU A 27 -13.17 22.71 9.05
C LEU A 27 -13.76 21.95 10.24
N THR A 28 -15.01 22.23 10.63
CA THR A 28 -15.61 21.66 11.85
C THR A 28 -16.75 20.68 11.60
N ALA A 29 -17.36 20.66 10.41
CA ALA A 29 -18.36 19.65 10.09
C ALA A 29 -17.66 18.33 9.73
N PRO A 30 -17.84 17.23 10.49
CA PRO A 30 -17.48 15.91 9.98
C PRO A 30 -18.34 15.68 8.75
N LEU A 31 -17.69 15.53 7.59
CA LEU A 31 -18.31 15.28 6.29
C LEU A 31 -19.51 14.32 6.46
N PRO A 32 -20.75 14.79 6.29
CA PRO A 32 -21.90 13.94 6.46
C PRO A 32 -21.89 12.93 5.30
N PHE A 33 -21.61 11.68 5.64
CA PHE A 33 -22.18 10.53 4.99
C PHE A 33 -22.01 10.47 3.46
N LEU A 34 -20.84 10.00 3.00
CA LEU A 34 -20.78 9.09 1.86
C LEU A 34 -20.62 7.63 2.34
N PRO A 35 -21.68 6.95 2.85
CA PRO A 35 -21.61 5.50 3.09
C PRO A 35 -21.72 4.71 1.77
N SER A 36 -22.04 5.36 0.65
CA SER A 36 -22.28 4.68 -0.63
C SER A 36 -21.06 4.56 -1.54
N LEU A 37 -19.91 5.12 -1.15
CA LEU A 37 -18.67 5.07 -1.95
C LEU A 37 -17.58 4.25 -1.26
N MET A 38 -17.97 3.22 -0.50
CA MET A 38 -17.05 2.21 0.01
C MET A 38 -17.44 0.77 -0.42
N PRO A 39 -17.57 0.46 -1.72
CA PRO A 39 -17.74 -0.93 -2.16
C PRO A 39 -16.39 -1.67 -2.23
N CYS A 40 -15.42 -1.35 -1.35
CA CYS A 40 -14.07 -1.88 -1.42
C CYS A 40 -13.48 -2.33 -0.07
N LEU A 41 -14.26 -2.52 0.99
CA LEU A 41 -13.80 -3.44 2.04
C LEU A 41 -13.95 -4.85 1.47
N PRO A 42 -12.86 -5.58 1.18
CA PRO A 42 -13.01 -7.00 0.92
C PRO A 42 -13.65 -7.61 2.16
N ALA A 43 -14.83 -8.18 2.00
CA ALA A 43 -15.35 -9.15 2.95
C ALA A 43 -14.33 -10.29 2.99
N VAL A 44 -13.38 -10.22 3.91
CA VAL A 44 -12.53 -11.34 4.28
C VAL A 44 -13.49 -12.36 4.89
N THR A 45 -13.96 -13.27 4.05
CA THR A 45 -14.61 -14.49 4.49
C THR A 45 -13.48 -15.32 5.09
N ALA A 46 -13.30 -15.17 6.41
CA ALA A 46 -12.35 -15.97 7.15
C ALA A 46 -12.74 -17.46 6.99
N PRO A 47 -11.81 -18.35 6.65
CA PRO A 47 -12.09 -19.78 6.64
C PRO A 47 -12.48 -20.19 8.07
N SER A 48 -13.68 -20.73 8.18
CA SER A 48 -14.29 -21.24 9.41
C SER A 48 -13.50 -22.45 9.90
N GLY A 49 -12.54 -22.22 10.79
CA GLY A 49 -11.83 -23.31 11.46
C GLY A 49 -10.69 -22.83 12.34
N SER A 50 -10.88 -22.96 13.66
CA SER A 50 -9.86 -22.88 14.71
C SER A 50 -9.36 -21.49 15.14
N GLY A 51 -10.04 -20.90 16.13
CA GLY A 51 -9.35 -20.13 17.20
C GLY A 51 -9.06 -18.65 16.95
N TYR A 52 -9.73 -17.98 16.01
CA TYR A 52 -9.55 -16.55 15.82
C TYR A 52 -10.38 -15.75 16.84
N SER A 53 -9.77 -15.39 17.97
CA SER A 53 -10.22 -14.23 18.74
C SER A 53 -10.16 -13.04 17.78
N PRO A 54 -11.26 -12.29 17.52
CA PRO A 54 -11.21 -11.19 16.58
C PRO A 54 -10.17 -10.20 17.09
N PRO A 55 -9.08 -9.95 16.34
CA PRO A 55 -8.24 -8.85 16.69
C PRO A 55 -9.12 -7.61 16.63
N GLY A 56 -9.05 -6.80 17.68
CA GLY A 56 -9.52 -5.43 17.55
C GLY A 56 -8.89 -4.80 16.31
N LEU A 57 -9.51 -3.73 15.81
CA LEU A 57 -9.10 -2.98 14.62
C LEU A 57 -7.57 -2.79 14.49
N ALA A 58 -6.86 -2.66 15.61
CA ALA A 58 -5.41 -2.60 15.72
C ALA A 58 -4.64 -3.76 15.05
N ALA A 59 -5.05 -5.02 15.21
CA ALA A 59 -4.28 -6.13 14.61
C ALA A 59 -4.64 -6.39 13.13
N LEU A 60 -5.82 -5.95 12.68
CA LEU A 60 -6.09 -5.85 11.25
C LEU A 60 -5.20 -4.76 10.60
N ALA A 61 -5.06 -3.62 11.27
CA ALA A 61 -4.18 -2.55 10.84
C ALA A 61 -2.70 -2.98 10.84
N ASP A 62 -2.23 -3.66 11.88
CA ASP A 62 -0.86 -4.19 11.96
C ASP A 62 -0.57 -5.18 10.82
N ALA A 63 -1.48 -6.12 10.54
CA ALA A 63 -1.33 -7.04 9.42
C ALA A 63 -1.29 -6.30 8.07
N ALA A 64 -2.20 -5.35 7.84
CA ALA A 64 -2.21 -4.55 6.62
C ALA A 64 -0.92 -3.75 6.43
N VAL A 65 -0.39 -3.16 7.50
CA VAL A 65 0.87 -2.39 7.49
C VAL A 65 2.06 -3.28 7.15
N ARG A 66 2.17 -4.45 7.79
CA ARG A 66 3.26 -5.40 7.51
C ARG A 66 3.23 -5.91 6.07
N MET A 67 2.04 -6.16 5.54
CA MET A 67 1.87 -6.59 4.15
C MET A 67 2.20 -5.49 3.14
N ALA A 68 1.78 -4.26 3.43
CA ALA A 68 2.14 -3.11 2.64
C ALA A 68 3.68 -2.92 2.60
N ALA A 69 4.38 -3.18 3.70
CA ALA A 69 5.83 -3.07 3.76
C ALA A 69 6.53 -4.04 2.79
N VAL A 70 6.15 -5.32 2.79
CA VAL A 70 6.72 -6.32 1.88
C VAL A 70 6.45 -5.97 0.41
N TRP A 71 5.20 -5.61 0.11
CA TRP A 71 4.81 -5.22 -1.25
C TRP A 71 5.58 -3.98 -1.73
N THR A 72 5.69 -2.95 -0.88
CA THR A 72 6.37 -1.70 -1.23
C THR A 72 7.86 -1.95 -1.47
N ALA A 73 8.50 -2.78 -0.63
CA ALA A 73 9.89 -3.17 -0.83
C ALA A 73 10.09 -3.89 -2.17
N ALA A 74 9.22 -4.84 -2.51
CA ALA A 74 9.24 -5.54 -3.79
C ALA A 74 9.03 -4.59 -4.98
N ALA A 75 8.04 -3.69 -4.89
CA ALA A 75 7.74 -2.71 -5.93
C ALA A 75 8.91 -1.76 -6.18
N MET A 76 9.54 -1.24 -5.11
CA MET A 76 10.73 -0.38 -5.22
C MET A 76 11.93 -1.12 -5.79
N ALA A 77 12.21 -2.34 -5.31
CA ALA A 77 13.31 -3.16 -5.80
C ALA A 77 13.16 -3.45 -7.30
N ARG A 78 11.94 -3.72 -7.75
CA ARG A 78 11.63 -3.98 -9.16
C ARG A 78 11.61 -2.71 -10.00
N GLY A 79 11.15 -1.60 -9.44
CA GLY A 79 11.08 -0.29 -10.10
C GLY A 79 12.42 0.44 -10.22
N ARG A 80 13.51 -0.12 -9.65
CA ARG A 80 14.86 0.44 -9.77
C ARG A 80 15.23 0.64 -11.24
N ARG A 81 15.57 1.89 -11.59
CA ARG A 81 16.02 2.31 -12.93
C ARG A 81 17.55 2.31 -13.10
N GLY A 82 18.29 2.49 -12.01
CA GLY A 82 19.76 2.45 -12.02
C GLY A 82 20.31 1.03 -12.17
N GLU A 83 21.62 0.94 -12.41
CA GLU A 83 22.33 -0.34 -12.38
C GLU A 83 22.42 -0.93 -10.96
N GLY A 84 22.74 -2.22 -10.92
CA GLY A 84 22.86 -2.99 -9.68
C GLY A 84 21.57 -3.65 -9.23
N ASP A 85 21.72 -4.75 -8.49
CA ASP A 85 20.61 -5.42 -7.83
C ASP A 85 20.15 -4.65 -6.58
N THR A 86 18.93 -4.92 -6.14
CA THR A 86 18.43 -4.45 -4.85
C THR A 86 18.40 -5.61 -3.87
N ASP A 87 19.13 -5.49 -2.78
CA ASP A 87 19.08 -6.41 -1.66
C ASP A 87 17.93 -6.05 -0.73
N VAL A 88 17.07 -7.02 -0.44
CA VAL A 88 15.92 -6.89 0.46
C VAL A 88 16.05 -7.92 1.57
N PHE A 89 16.01 -7.46 2.82
CA PHE A 89 16.05 -8.31 4.00
C PHE A 89 14.69 -8.30 4.67
N LEU A 90 14.08 -9.48 4.79
CA LEU A 90 12.78 -9.66 5.44
C LEU A 90 12.95 -10.41 6.75
N HIS A 91 12.49 -9.80 7.83
CA HIS A 91 12.46 -10.39 9.17
C HIS A 91 11.09 -11.00 9.47
N ASP A 92 11.02 -11.86 10.50
CA ASP A 92 9.79 -12.52 11.00
C ASP A 92 9.04 -13.38 9.96
N VAL A 93 9.80 -14.07 9.09
CA VAL A 93 9.26 -15.03 8.10
C VAL A 93 8.74 -16.34 8.71
N ASP A 94 8.82 -16.50 10.04
CA ASP A 94 8.16 -17.57 10.79
C ASP A 94 6.63 -17.39 10.83
N ARG A 95 6.15 -16.16 10.62
CA ARG A 95 4.72 -15.87 10.47
C ARG A 95 4.24 -16.20 9.07
N ARG A 96 3.05 -16.81 8.99
CA ARG A 96 2.44 -17.28 7.73
C ARG A 96 2.21 -16.14 6.72
N VAL A 97 1.87 -14.96 7.21
CA VAL A 97 1.45 -13.81 6.41
C VAL A 97 2.68 -13.20 5.72
N GLU A 98 3.74 -12.93 6.47
CA GLU A 98 5.02 -12.46 5.97
C GLU A 98 5.67 -13.46 5.00
N LYS A 99 5.64 -14.76 5.34
CA LYS A 99 6.13 -15.83 4.45
C LYS A 99 5.39 -15.87 3.11
N ALA A 100 4.07 -15.86 3.13
CA ALA A 100 3.25 -15.93 1.92
C ALA A 100 3.51 -14.72 1.01
N TYR A 101 3.62 -13.52 1.58
CA TYR A 101 3.89 -12.30 0.81
C TYR A 101 5.32 -12.23 0.30
N ALA A 102 6.29 -12.77 1.04
CA ALA A 102 7.66 -12.90 0.56
C ALA A 102 7.72 -13.79 -0.69
N GLU A 103 7.11 -14.97 -0.62
CA GLU A 103 7.05 -15.93 -1.73
C GLU A 103 6.31 -15.35 -2.94
N GLU A 104 5.26 -14.56 -2.72
CA GLU A 104 4.48 -13.93 -3.78
C GLU A 104 5.19 -12.75 -4.44
N PHE A 105 5.71 -11.78 -3.67
CA PHE A 105 6.19 -10.51 -4.21
C PHE A 105 7.71 -10.47 -4.45
N LEU A 106 8.48 -11.13 -3.59
CA LEU A 106 9.95 -11.17 -3.66
C LEU A 106 10.45 -12.37 -4.47
N CYS A 107 9.64 -13.41 -4.65
CA CYS A 107 9.91 -14.65 -5.37
C CYS A 107 11.06 -15.48 -4.80
N GLU A 108 10.81 -16.77 -4.61
CA GLU A 108 11.80 -17.71 -4.11
C GLU A 108 13.07 -17.76 -4.97
N ARG A 109 12.94 -17.61 -6.30
CA ARG A 109 14.08 -17.59 -7.24
C ARG A 109 15.10 -16.48 -6.99
N PHE A 110 14.68 -15.40 -6.33
CA PHE A 110 15.54 -14.27 -5.98
C PHE A 110 16.03 -14.34 -4.54
N ARG A 111 15.67 -15.39 -3.78
CA ARG A 111 16.19 -15.59 -2.41
C ARG A 111 17.63 -16.09 -2.47
N VAL A 112 18.55 -15.31 -1.94
CA VAL A 112 19.97 -15.65 -1.84
C VAL A 112 20.23 -16.59 -0.68
N GLY A 113 19.52 -16.39 0.44
CA GLY A 113 19.71 -17.19 1.64
C GLY A 113 18.69 -16.90 2.73
N ALA A 114 18.75 -17.70 3.79
CA ALA A 114 17.94 -17.59 4.99
C ALA A 114 18.81 -17.88 6.22
N THR A 115 18.71 -17.03 7.23
CA THR A 115 19.38 -17.19 8.52
C THR A 115 18.34 -17.05 9.64
N GLY A 116 17.93 -18.17 10.23
CA GLY A 116 16.86 -18.17 11.23
C GLY A 116 15.55 -17.60 10.67
N ARG A 117 15.10 -16.47 11.22
CA ARG A 117 13.86 -15.78 10.81
C ARG A 117 14.10 -14.62 9.85
N LEU A 118 15.32 -14.51 9.31
CA LEU A 118 15.72 -13.48 8.35
C LEU A 118 15.94 -14.10 6.98
N TRP A 119 15.26 -13.60 5.96
CA TRP A 119 15.47 -13.97 4.57
C TRP A 119 16.12 -12.83 3.79
N HIS A 120 17.04 -13.18 2.89
CA HIS A 120 17.74 -12.24 2.02
C HIS A 120 17.37 -12.51 0.56
N PHE A 121 16.89 -11.47 -0.11
CA PHE A 121 16.55 -11.48 -1.52
C PHE A 121 17.43 -10.51 -2.29
N ARG A 122 17.81 -10.88 -3.53
CA ARG A 122 18.53 -10.02 -4.46
C ARG A 122 17.74 -9.89 -5.75
N ILE A 123 17.11 -8.73 -5.93
CA ILE A 123 16.15 -8.48 -7.02
C ILE A 123 16.82 -7.62 -8.10
N PRO A 124 16.85 -8.09 -9.36
CA PRO A 124 17.40 -7.30 -10.45
C PRO A 124 16.50 -6.14 -10.87
N PRO A 125 17.06 -5.06 -11.44
CA PRO A 125 16.28 -3.94 -11.96
C PRO A 125 15.49 -4.36 -13.21
N ALA A 126 14.48 -3.57 -13.58
CA ALA A 126 13.61 -3.89 -14.71
C ALA A 126 14.37 -4.05 -16.04
N SER A 127 15.43 -3.27 -16.26
CA SER A 127 16.27 -3.32 -17.46
C SER A 127 16.94 -4.68 -17.68
N ARG A 128 17.23 -5.44 -16.62
CA ARG A 128 17.93 -6.75 -16.71
C ARG A 128 17.00 -7.95 -16.79
N ARG A 129 15.71 -7.79 -16.52
CA ARG A 129 14.74 -8.90 -16.55
C ARG A 129 14.39 -9.37 -17.97
N GLY A 130 14.71 -8.59 -19.01
CA GLY A 130 14.37 -8.89 -20.41
C GLY A 130 15.11 -10.09 -21.03
N ASN A 131 16.30 -10.46 -20.53
CA ASN A 131 17.15 -11.48 -21.18
C ASN A 131 17.64 -12.63 -20.27
N GLY A 132 17.51 -12.53 -18.94
CA GLY A 132 18.12 -13.50 -18.00
C GLY A 132 17.18 -14.58 -17.44
N THR A 133 15.87 -14.49 -17.69
CA THR A 133 14.87 -15.37 -17.06
C THR A 133 14.68 -16.72 -17.76
N ALA A 134 15.23 -16.90 -18.97
CA ALA A 134 15.22 -18.18 -19.68
C ALA A 134 16.28 -19.17 -19.18
N ALA A 135 17.35 -18.73 -18.52
CA ALA A 135 18.50 -19.58 -18.16
C ALA A 135 18.47 -20.15 -16.72
N ALA A 136 17.52 -19.73 -15.88
CA ALA A 136 17.26 -20.34 -14.57
C ALA A 136 15.92 -21.10 -14.57
N GLY A 137 15.54 -21.66 -15.72
CA GLY A 137 14.42 -22.58 -15.87
C GLY A 137 14.85 -24.00 -15.49
N GLY A 138 14.81 -24.30 -14.19
CA GLY A 138 14.78 -25.66 -13.66
C GLY A 138 13.41 -25.90 -13.06
N ALA A 139 12.67 -26.85 -13.62
CA ALA A 139 11.24 -27.07 -13.42
C ALA A 139 10.82 -27.52 -12.00
N GLY A 140 9.58 -27.15 -11.64
CA GLY A 140 8.75 -27.79 -10.62
C GLY A 140 8.07 -26.76 -9.71
N ALA A 141 6.74 -26.62 -9.63
CA ALA A 141 5.64 -27.37 -10.21
C ALA A 141 4.35 -26.53 -10.16
N GLY A 142 3.47 -26.72 -11.15
CA GLY A 142 2.04 -26.41 -11.03
C GLY A 142 1.61 -24.98 -11.38
N ASP A 143 1.25 -24.79 -12.65
CA ASP A 143 0.03 -24.09 -13.08
C ASP A 143 -0.49 -22.93 -12.19
N GLY A 144 -0.10 -21.69 -12.51
CA GLY A 144 -0.61 -20.50 -11.81
C GLY A 144 0.35 -19.31 -11.88
N ARG A 145 0.08 -18.38 -12.80
CA ARG A 145 0.88 -17.19 -13.10
C ARG A 145 0.98 -16.24 -11.89
N ARG A 146 1.99 -16.42 -11.03
CA ARG A 146 2.32 -15.44 -9.97
C ARG A 146 2.89 -14.20 -10.66
N PRO A 147 2.21 -13.05 -10.70
CA PRO A 147 2.58 -11.94 -11.57
C PRO A 147 3.98 -11.36 -11.31
N PHE A 148 4.57 -11.66 -10.15
CA PHE A 148 5.90 -11.21 -9.76
C PHE A 148 7.01 -12.25 -10.06
N CYS A 149 6.66 -13.51 -10.33
CA CYS A 149 7.57 -14.64 -10.55
C CYS A 149 7.32 -15.33 -11.90
#